data_AF-A0A131XIS6-F1
#
_entry.id   AF-A0A131XIS6-F1
#
_cell.length_a   1.000
_cell.length_b   1.000
_cell.length_c   1.000
_cell.angle_alpha   90.00
_cell.angle_beta   90.00
_cell.angle_gamma   90.00
#
_symmetry.space_group_name_H-M   'P 1'
#
loop_
_entity.id
_entity.type
_entity.pdbx_description
1 polymer ?
#
loop_
_entity_poly.entity_id
_entity_poly.type
_entity_poly.pdbx_seq_one_letter_code
_entity_poly.pdbx_strand_id
1 'polypeptide(L)'
;EAPILHVVVVGFHHIKGYQLEYAYPPILGKGETEAQENQDLPEPWKHLPSLALPDGAHNYEEDTVYFHLPALDNPKRTVFGISCYRQISAEMLLRRGSDVTRSSVQKSVCVLSRLPLYGVIQAKLQLVTHAYFEERDFSQVALLKETYQNLNALLSSDMMHGGQPYLGLSSRDLVLHFKHKAVLLFKLLLLERKVLFYKTPVKDLCSTILTLCSLFPGMLEQGLEECACTAGLRQLSSELRPEEHDFLEVHLSHSPSELKQSLDTLASEKNREKEYSSENPVREEEAHSPEDLSLLSKTIRNSESKSMAKRAESLENAADDTKPAAVTRKDSEEKKEKTEAP
;
A
#
# COMPACT_ATOMS: atom_id res chain seq x y z
N GLU A 1 -7.90 25.17 -8.27
CA GLU A 1 -8.49 23.94 -8.82
C GLU A 1 -8.81 22.98 -7.68
N ALA A 2 -9.80 22.10 -7.83
CA ALA A 2 -10.11 21.09 -6.82
C ALA A 2 -8.96 20.06 -6.72
N PRO A 3 -8.41 19.78 -5.51
CA PRO A 3 -7.33 18.80 -5.34
C PRO A 3 -7.73 17.37 -5.70
N ILE A 4 -8.93 16.94 -5.33
CA ILE A 4 -9.42 15.60 -5.63
C ILE A 4 -10.24 15.61 -6.91
N LEU A 5 -9.84 14.73 -7.83
CA LEU A 5 -10.50 14.50 -9.11
C LEU A 5 -11.70 13.58 -8.95
N HIS A 6 -11.47 12.40 -8.38
CA HIS A 6 -12.46 11.33 -8.28
C HIS A 6 -12.23 10.51 -7.01
N VAL A 7 -13.33 10.03 -6.44
CA VAL A 7 -13.37 8.88 -5.52
C VAL A 7 -13.99 7.72 -6.29
N VAL A 8 -13.31 6.59 -6.34
CA VAL A 8 -13.71 5.43 -7.15
C VAL A 8 -13.74 4.16 -6.30
N VAL A 9 -14.59 3.21 -6.69
CA VAL A 9 -14.63 1.86 -6.13
C VAL A 9 -14.25 0.88 -7.22
N VAL A 10 -13.26 0.04 -6.91
CA VAL A 10 -12.84 -1.05 -7.77
C VAL A 10 -13.13 -2.36 -7.07
N GLY A 11 -13.78 -3.28 -7.77
CA GLY A 11 -14.00 -4.64 -7.29
C GLY A 11 -13.36 -5.68 -8.20
N PHE A 12 -13.40 -6.92 -7.74
CA PHE A 12 -12.93 -8.07 -8.52
C PHE A 12 -14.10 -9.02 -8.84
N HIS A 13 -14.33 -9.24 -10.13
CA HIS A 13 -15.25 -10.26 -10.63
C HIS A 13 -14.45 -11.45 -11.15
N HIS A 14 -14.75 -12.65 -10.66
CA HIS A 14 -14.06 -13.89 -11.01
C HIS A 14 -14.04 -14.31 -12.51
N ILE A 15 -14.80 -13.62 -13.38
CA ILE A 15 -14.85 -13.85 -14.84
C ILE A 15 -14.31 -12.63 -15.57
N LYS A 16 -14.80 -11.44 -15.20
CA LYS A 16 -14.47 -10.18 -15.88
C LYS A 16 -13.15 -9.55 -15.39
N GLY A 17 -12.59 -10.05 -14.28
CA GLY A 17 -11.40 -9.48 -13.64
C GLY A 17 -11.73 -8.23 -12.82
N TYR A 18 -10.78 -7.30 -12.76
CA TYR A 18 -10.92 -6.03 -12.04
C TYR A 18 -11.88 -5.10 -12.76
N GLN A 19 -12.84 -4.52 -12.03
CA GLN A 19 -13.87 -3.65 -12.59
C GLN A 19 -14.00 -2.36 -11.78
N LEU A 20 -14.16 -1.25 -12.49
CA LEU A 20 -14.62 0.01 -11.90
C LEU A 20 -16.12 -0.09 -11.66
N GLU A 21 -16.53 -0.13 -10.39
CA GLU A 21 -17.93 -0.31 -9.99
C GLU A 21 -18.63 1.02 -9.71
N TYR A 22 -17.87 2.02 -9.25
CA TYR A 22 -18.39 3.35 -8.94
C TYR A 22 -17.32 4.41 -9.12
N ALA A 23 -17.73 5.62 -9.50
CA ALA A 23 -16.87 6.80 -9.54
C ALA A 23 -17.68 8.05 -9.26
N TYR A 24 -17.11 8.94 -8.44
CA TYR A 24 -17.70 10.24 -8.15
C TYR A 24 -16.65 11.34 -8.04
N PRO A 25 -16.83 12.46 -8.77
CA PRO A 25 -17.72 12.63 -9.91
C PRO A 25 -17.47 11.58 -11.03
N PRO A 26 -18.42 11.35 -11.95
CA PRO A 26 -18.21 10.42 -13.06
C PRO A 26 -16.99 10.80 -13.91
N ILE A 27 -16.14 9.82 -14.26
CA ILE A 27 -14.87 10.04 -14.98
C ILE A 27 -15.08 10.58 -16.39
N LEU A 28 -16.04 10.03 -17.14
CA LEU A 28 -16.34 10.44 -18.52
C LEU A 28 -17.39 11.55 -18.62
N GLY A 29 -17.81 12.17 -17.51
CA GLY A 29 -18.82 13.22 -17.52
C GLY A 29 -20.22 12.81 -18.02
N LYS A 30 -20.46 11.51 -18.29
CA LYS A 30 -21.80 10.98 -18.56
C LYS A 30 -22.62 11.09 -17.26
N GLY A 31 -23.84 11.60 -17.35
CA GLY A 31 -24.72 11.83 -16.21
C GLY A 31 -24.98 10.57 -15.37
N GLU A 32 -25.44 10.74 -14.13
CA GLU A 32 -25.62 9.67 -13.14
C GLU A 32 -26.47 8.48 -13.63
N THR A 33 -27.30 8.66 -14.65
CA THR A 33 -28.29 7.69 -15.14
C THR A 33 -27.73 6.67 -16.15
N GLU A 34 -26.59 6.93 -16.79
CA GLU A 34 -25.96 6.01 -17.78
C GLU A 34 -24.67 5.35 -17.26
N ALA A 35 -24.23 5.72 -16.05
CA ALA A 35 -22.93 5.32 -15.49
C ALA A 35 -22.90 3.94 -14.81
N GLN A 36 -24.01 3.19 -14.82
CA GLN A 36 -24.18 1.97 -14.02
C GLN A 36 -23.87 0.66 -14.75
N GLU A 37 -23.82 0.60 -16.08
CA GLU A 37 -23.73 -0.71 -16.77
C GLU A 37 -22.38 -1.08 -17.39
N ASN A 38 -21.44 -0.14 -17.54
CA ASN A 38 -20.01 -0.37 -17.74
C ASN A 38 -19.36 1.01 -17.76
N GLN A 39 -18.62 1.37 -16.71
CA GLN A 39 -17.84 2.61 -16.75
C GLN A 39 -16.64 2.38 -17.67
N ASP A 40 -16.85 2.60 -18.97
CA ASP A 40 -15.76 2.65 -19.94
C ASP A 40 -14.74 3.67 -19.43
N LEU A 41 -13.54 3.20 -19.13
CA LEU A 41 -12.45 4.06 -18.72
C LEU A 41 -11.80 4.67 -19.97
N PRO A 42 -11.35 5.93 -19.91
CA PRO A 42 -10.56 6.48 -21.00
C PRO A 42 -9.29 5.63 -21.18
N GLU A 43 -8.84 5.47 -22.42
CA GLU A 43 -7.70 4.61 -22.77
C GLU A 43 -6.45 4.80 -21.87
N PRO A 44 -6.05 6.04 -21.49
CA PRO A 44 -4.91 6.23 -20.58
C PRO A 44 -5.10 5.65 -19.18
N TRP A 45 -6.35 5.42 -18.74
CA TRP A 45 -6.71 4.90 -17.41
C TRP A 45 -7.25 3.47 -17.47
N LYS A 46 -7.14 2.74 -18.59
CA LYS A 46 -7.63 1.37 -18.72
C LYS A 46 -7.10 0.40 -17.64
N HIS A 47 -5.93 0.69 -17.08
CA HIS A 47 -5.29 -0.11 -16.02
C HIS A 47 -5.59 0.37 -14.60
N LEU A 48 -6.39 1.45 -14.44
CA LEU A 48 -6.80 1.95 -13.13
C LEU A 48 -7.34 0.82 -12.21
N PRO A 49 -8.22 -0.09 -12.66
CA PRO A 49 -8.75 -1.15 -11.79
C PRO A 49 -7.65 -2.07 -11.25
N SER A 50 -6.75 -2.55 -12.12
CA SER A 50 -5.64 -3.43 -11.71
C SER A 50 -4.59 -2.72 -10.84
N LEU A 51 -4.43 -1.39 -10.97
CA LEU A 51 -3.53 -0.60 -10.13
C LEU A 51 -4.14 -0.31 -8.75
N ALA A 52 -5.45 -0.06 -8.68
CA ALA A 52 -6.16 0.23 -7.45
C ALA A 52 -6.40 -1.02 -6.58
N LEU A 53 -6.53 -2.19 -7.22
CA LEU A 53 -6.67 -3.48 -6.54
C LEU A 53 -5.61 -4.44 -7.10
N PRO A 54 -4.37 -4.44 -6.56
CA PRO A 54 -3.27 -5.19 -7.13
C PRO A 54 -3.47 -6.70 -7.00
N ASP A 55 -2.79 -7.47 -7.85
CA ASP A 55 -2.79 -8.93 -7.73
C ASP A 55 -2.18 -9.38 -6.39
N GLY A 56 -2.64 -10.52 -5.87
CA GLY A 56 -2.27 -11.01 -4.55
C GLY A 56 -2.91 -10.28 -3.38
N ALA A 57 -3.72 -9.24 -3.61
CA ALA A 57 -4.41 -8.50 -2.55
C ALA A 57 -5.43 -9.36 -1.76
N HIS A 58 -5.87 -10.50 -2.32
CA HIS A 58 -6.69 -11.51 -1.63
C HIS A 58 -5.96 -12.26 -0.49
N ASN A 59 -4.64 -12.10 -0.38
CA ASN A 59 -3.84 -12.68 0.71
C ASN A 59 -3.85 -11.79 1.97
N TYR A 60 -4.51 -10.64 1.94
CA TYR A 60 -4.52 -9.65 3.01
C TYR A 60 -5.95 -9.22 3.31
N GLU A 61 -6.27 -9.06 4.60
CA GLU A 61 -7.56 -8.50 5.00
C GLU A 61 -7.72 -7.06 4.53
N GLU A 62 -6.64 -6.27 4.64
CA GLU A 62 -6.55 -4.90 4.17
C GLU A 62 -5.12 -4.52 3.81
N ASP A 63 -4.96 -3.57 2.88
CA ASP A 63 -3.69 -2.89 2.61
C ASP A 63 -3.94 -1.57 1.85
N THR A 64 -2.86 -0.87 1.48
CA THR A 64 -2.92 0.36 0.68
C THR A 64 -1.89 0.33 -0.45
N VAL A 65 -2.28 0.82 -1.63
CA VAL A 65 -1.38 0.99 -2.78
C VAL A 65 -1.39 2.44 -3.24
N TYR A 66 -0.20 2.94 -3.61
CA TYR A 66 -0.02 4.22 -4.28
C TYR A 66 0.42 3.98 -5.71
N PHE A 67 -0.21 4.66 -6.65
CA PHE A 67 0.10 4.54 -8.08
C PHE A 67 -0.08 5.89 -8.78
N HIS A 68 0.36 5.96 -10.03
CA HIS A 68 0.33 7.17 -10.83
C HIS A 68 -0.39 6.93 -12.15
N LEU A 69 -1.15 7.92 -12.61
CA LEU A 69 -1.82 7.92 -13.89
C LEU A 69 -1.48 9.20 -14.66
N PRO A 70 -1.45 9.18 -16.00
CA PRO A 70 -1.38 10.41 -16.78
C PRO A 70 -2.66 11.23 -16.57
N ALA A 71 -2.56 12.55 -16.43
CA ALA A 71 -3.73 13.39 -16.35
C ALA A 71 -4.47 13.44 -17.70
N LEU A 72 -5.80 13.42 -17.66
CA LEU A 72 -6.65 13.39 -18.85
C LEU A 72 -6.70 14.76 -19.57
N ASP A 73 -6.53 15.84 -18.81
CA ASP A 73 -6.50 17.23 -19.29
C ASP A 73 -5.11 17.63 -19.82
N ASN A 74 -4.05 17.06 -19.27
CA ASN A 74 -2.67 17.29 -19.71
C ASN A 74 -1.80 16.02 -19.55
N PRO A 75 -1.44 15.33 -20.65
CA PRO A 75 -0.64 14.09 -20.60
C PRO A 75 0.75 14.22 -20.01
N LYS A 76 1.25 15.44 -19.76
CA LYS A 76 2.51 15.70 -19.05
C LYS A 76 2.35 15.75 -17.54
N ARG A 77 1.13 15.84 -17.02
CA ARG A 77 0.87 15.89 -15.59
C ARG A 77 0.56 14.51 -15.04
N THR A 78 0.93 14.30 -13.79
CA THR A 78 0.62 13.12 -13.01
C THR A 78 -0.67 13.32 -12.21
N VAL A 79 -1.48 12.27 -12.17
CA VAL A 79 -2.55 12.06 -11.20
C VAL A 79 -2.09 11.01 -10.20
N PHE A 80 -2.22 11.33 -8.92
CA PHE A 80 -1.80 10.50 -7.80
C PHE A 80 -2.97 9.65 -7.32
N GLY A 81 -2.86 8.32 -7.49
CA GLY A 81 -3.82 7.33 -7.03
C GLY A 81 -3.45 6.82 -5.65
N ILE A 82 -4.38 6.94 -4.70
CA ILE A 82 -4.28 6.37 -3.36
C ILE A 82 -5.43 5.39 -3.21
N SER A 83 -5.17 4.11 -3.02
CA SER A 83 -6.22 3.09 -2.94
C SER A 83 -6.05 2.25 -1.68
N CYS A 84 -7.11 2.17 -0.88
CA CYS A 84 -7.20 1.28 0.27
C CYS A 84 -8.14 0.14 -0.09
N TYR A 85 -7.67 -1.09 0.02
CA TYR A 85 -8.49 -2.27 -0.26
C TYR A 85 -8.75 -3.07 1.00
N ARG A 86 -9.89 -3.77 0.99
CA ARG A 86 -10.27 -4.69 2.06
C ARG A 86 -10.97 -5.91 1.47
N GLN A 87 -10.96 -6.99 2.25
CA GLN A 87 -11.71 -8.20 2.00
C GLN A 87 -12.73 -8.44 3.11
N ILE A 88 -13.92 -8.93 2.74
CA ILE A 88 -14.97 -9.36 3.68
C ILE A 88 -15.54 -10.70 3.24
N SER A 89 -15.96 -11.53 4.20
CA SER A 89 -16.69 -12.77 3.88
C SER A 89 -18.04 -12.43 3.22
N ALA A 90 -18.38 -13.16 2.15
CA ALA A 90 -19.67 -13.05 1.48
C ALA A 90 -20.85 -13.35 2.42
N GLU A 91 -20.59 -14.08 3.51
CA GLU A 91 -21.59 -14.39 4.52
C GLU A 91 -22.01 -13.18 5.36
N MET A 92 -21.12 -12.20 5.51
CA MET A 92 -21.38 -11.00 6.31
C MET A 92 -22.15 -9.93 5.54
N LEU A 93 -22.36 -10.11 4.23
CA LEU A 93 -23.06 -9.13 3.38
C LEU A 93 -24.57 -9.15 3.61
N LEU A 94 -25.15 -7.97 3.78
CA LEU A 94 -26.60 -7.80 3.89
C LEU A 94 -27.30 -8.08 2.57
N ARG A 95 -26.66 -7.70 1.46
CA ARG A 95 -27.13 -7.97 0.10
C ARG A 95 -26.06 -8.74 -0.67
N ARG A 96 -26.38 -9.95 -1.11
CA ARG A 96 -25.53 -10.73 -2.02
C ARG A 96 -25.97 -10.44 -3.45
N GLY A 97 -25.13 -9.75 -4.21
CA GLY A 97 -25.32 -9.62 -5.65
C GLY A 97 -25.21 -10.98 -6.34
N SER A 98 -25.84 -11.15 -7.50
CA SER A 98 -25.78 -12.39 -8.29
C SER A 98 -24.36 -12.73 -8.80
N ASP A 99 -23.46 -11.77 -8.73
CA ASP A 99 -22.04 -11.81 -9.11
C ASP A 99 -21.11 -12.32 -7.99
N VAL A 100 -21.61 -12.40 -6.74
CA VAL A 100 -20.86 -12.90 -5.59
C VAL A 100 -20.86 -14.42 -5.58
N THR A 101 -19.91 -15.03 -6.31
CA THR A 101 -19.77 -16.49 -6.42
C THR A 101 -18.69 -17.08 -5.51
N ARG A 102 -17.84 -16.24 -4.91
CA ARG A 102 -16.77 -16.65 -3.99
C ARG A 102 -17.18 -16.49 -2.52
N SER A 103 -16.44 -17.14 -1.63
CA SER A 103 -16.62 -17.03 -0.17
C SER A 103 -16.26 -15.65 0.38
N SER A 104 -15.55 -14.82 -0.40
CA SER A 104 -15.20 -13.45 -0.03
C SER A 104 -15.41 -12.47 -1.17
N VAL A 105 -15.69 -11.23 -0.78
CA VAL A 105 -15.75 -10.06 -1.66
C VAL A 105 -14.57 -9.17 -1.35
N GLN A 106 -13.90 -8.71 -2.40
CA GLN A 106 -12.72 -7.86 -2.32
C GLN A 106 -12.96 -6.61 -3.15
N LYS A 107 -12.80 -5.45 -2.52
CA LYS A 107 -12.97 -4.14 -3.15
C LYS A 107 -11.95 -3.15 -2.62
N SER A 108 -11.67 -2.11 -3.39
CA SER A 108 -10.93 -0.95 -2.94
C SER A 108 -11.74 0.32 -3.08
N VAL A 109 -11.51 1.25 -2.15
CA VAL A 109 -11.88 2.65 -2.31
C VAL A 109 -10.61 3.40 -2.68
N CYS A 110 -10.66 4.15 -3.78
CA CYS A 110 -9.50 4.84 -4.33
C CYS A 110 -9.80 6.32 -4.56
N VAL A 111 -8.83 7.17 -4.24
CA VAL A 111 -8.84 8.61 -4.48
C VAL A 111 -7.85 8.93 -5.59
N LEU A 112 -8.31 9.65 -6.60
CA LEU A 112 -7.48 10.24 -7.65
C LEU A 112 -7.27 11.72 -7.33
N SER A 113 -6.02 12.10 -7.08
CA SER A 113 -5.63 13.42 -6.58
C SER A 113 -4.68 14.14 -7.55
N ARG A 114 -4.77 15.47 -7.60
CA ARG A 114 -3.76 16.34 -8.23
C ARG A 114 -2.56 16.61 -7.33
N LEU A 115 -2.70 16.40 -6.02
CA LEU A 115 -1.64 16.65 -5.03
C LEU A 115 -1.07 15.32 -4.50
N PRO A 116 0.26 15.17 -4.40
CA PRO A 116 0.92 13.96 -3.90
C PRO A 116 0.92 13.87 -2.36
N LEU A 117 -0.23 14.11 -1.73
CA LEU A 117 -0.41 14.07 -0.28
C LEU A 117 -0.78 12.66 0.19
N TYR A 118 0.06 11.66 -0.13
CA TYR A 118 -0.25 10.23 0.03
C TYR A 118 -0.68 9.88 1.46
N GLY A 119 0.13 10.21 2.47
CA GLY A 119 -0.15 9.85 3.86
C GLY A 119 -1.40 10.52 4.42
N VAL A 120 -1.66 11.77 4.03
CA VAL A 120 -2.85 12.52 4.50
C VAL A 120 -4.12 11.88 3.93
N ILE A 121 -4.12 11.61 2.62
CA ILE A 121 -5.25 10.99 1.93
C ILE A 121 -5.44 9.56 2.44
N GLN A 122 -4.36 8.78 2.57
CA GLN A 122 -4.39 7.40 3.08
C GLN A 122 -5.02 7.32 4.46
N ALA A 123 -4.62 8.19 5.41
CA ALA A 123 -5.17 8.17 6.78
C ALA A 123 -6.70 8.35 6.80
N LYS A 124 -7.23 9.24 5.95
CA LYS A 124 -8.69 9.43 5.81
C LYS A 124 -9.34 8.27 5.07
N LEU A 125 -8.73 7.82 3.97
CA LEU A 125 -9.28 6.80 3.11
C LEU A 125 -9.37 5.43 3.78
N GLN A 126 -8.43 5.10 4.69
CA GLN A 126 -8.52 3.87 5.49
C GLN A 126 -9.77 3.84 6.38
N LEU A 127 -10.09 4.96 7.04
CA LEU A 127 -11.31 5.08 7.86
C LEU A 127 -12.58 4.97 7.01
N VAL A 128 -12.60 5.66 5.86
CA VAL A 128 -13.71 5.61 4.91
C VAL A 128 -13.90 4.19 4.37
N THR A 129 -12.82 3.51 4.00
CA THR A 129 -12.85 2.14 3.48
C THR A 129 -13.36 1.19 4.55
N HIS A 130 -12.95 1.37 5.80
CA HIS A 130 -13.47 0.58 6.91
C HIS A 130 -14.98 0.75 7.06
N ALA A 131 -15.46 2.00 7.18
CA ALA A 131 -16.88 2.31 7.29
C ALA A 131 -17.69 1.79 6.10
N TYR A 132 -17.17 1.93 4.88
CA TYR A 132 -17.80 1.41 3.66
C TYR A 132 -18.01 -0.11 3.69
N PHE A 133 -17.09 -0.85 4.30
CA PHE A 133 -17.23 -2.30 4.48
C PHE A 133 -18.13 -2.67 5.68
N GLU A 134 -18.18 -1.85 6.72
CA GLU A 134 -19.07 -2.04 7.87
C GLU A 134 -20.56 -1.89 7.52
N GLU A 135 -20.88 -1.05 6.51
CA GLU A 135 -22.24 -0.93 5.97
C GLU A 135 -22.77 -2.26 5.41
N ARG A 136 -21.89 -3.17 4.97
CA ARG A 136 -22.23 -4.52 4.42
C ARG A 136 -23.20 -4.49 3.22
N ASP A 137 -23.50 -3.32 2.67
CA ASP A 137 -24.26 -3.09 1.44
C ASP A 137 -23.50 -2.11 0.54
N PHE A 138 -22.77 -2.65 -0.44
CA PHE A 138 -21.96 -1.88 -1.37
C PHE A 138 -22.75 -1.06 -2.39
N SER A 139 -24.10 -1.13 -2.37
CA SER A 139 -24.92 -0.18 -3.14
C SER A 139 -24.99 1.20 -2.50
N GLN A 140 -24.61 1.32 -1.22
CA GLN A 140 -24.64 2.58 -0.47
C GLN A 140 -23.39 3.41 -0.74
N VAL A 141 -23.49 4.28 -1.73
CA VAL A 141 -22.37 5.13 -2.21
C VAL A 141 -22.39 6.56 -1.63
N ALA A 142 -23.32 6.88 -0.71
CA ALA A 142 -23.45 8.21 -0.12
C ALA A 142 -22.15 8.65 0.59
N LEU A 143 -21.56 7.76 1.39
CA LEU A 143 -20.28 7.98 2.07
C LEU A 143 -19.15 8.40 1.12
N LEU A 144 -19.15 7.88 -0.11
CA LEU A 144 -18.11 8.17 -1.10
C LEU A 144 -18.26 9.58 -1.67
N LYS A 145 -19.49 10.05 -1.86
CA LYS A 145 -19.78 11.44 -2.27
C LYS A 145 -19.35 12.43 -1.18
N GLU A 146 -19.67 12.12 0.08
CA GLU A 146 -19.24 12.93 1.23
C GLU A 146 -17.71 12.94 1.35
N THR A 147 -17.06 11.79 1.15
CA THR A 147 -15.59 11.69 1.16
C THR A 147 -14.96 12.61 0.12
N TYR A 148 -15.49 12.65 -1.10
CA TYR A 148 -15.02 13.56 -2.15
C TYR A 148 -15.12 15.03 -1.73
N GLN A 149 -16.25 15.43 -1.16
CA GLN A 149 -16.49 16.81 -0.71
C GLN A 149 -15.56 17.17 0.45
N ASN A 150 -15.45 16.28 1.44
CA ASN A 150 -14.61 16.48 2.63
C ASN A 150 -13.13 16.60 2.28
N LEU A 151 -12.62 15.74 1.39
CA LEU A 151 -11.22 15.82 0.96
C LEU A 151 -10.92 17.09 0.17
N ASN A 152 -11.83 17.54 -0.70
CA ASN A 152 -11.65 18.81 -1.42
C ASN A 152 -11.75 20.04 -0.50
N ALA A 153 -12.52 19.97 0.58
CA ALA A 153 -12.57 21.03 1.59
C ALA A 153 -11.33 21.05 2.49
N LEU A 154 -10.74 19.88 2.75
CA LEU A 154 -9.60 19.72 3.65
C LEU A 154 -8.25 20.00 2.97
N LEU A 155 -8.09 19.59 1.72
CA LEU A 155 -6.81 19.65 1.02
C LEU A 155 -6.64 21.00 0.31
N SER A 156 -5.43 21.55 0.35
CA SER A 156 -5.05 22.74 -0.39
C SER A 156 -3.61 22.65 -0.87
N SER A 157 -3.27 23.41 -1.92
CA SER A 157 -1.91 23.49 -2.45
C SER A 157 -0.90 24.03 -1.42
N ASP A 158 -1.34 24.81 -0.44
CA ASP A 158 -0.49 25.35 0.62
C ASP A 158 0.13 24.23 1.48
N MET A 159 -0.56 23.08 1.59
CA MET A 159 -0.07 21.91 2.31
C MET A 159 1.20 21.30 1.67
N MET A 160 1.53 21.66 0.43
CA MET A 160 2.74 21.19 -0.24
C MET A 160 4.03 21.80 0.33
N HIS A 161 3.94 22.95 1.01
CA HIS A 161 5.12 23.70 1.49
C HIS A 161 5.56 23.31 2.92
N GLY A 162 5.17 22.13 3.41
CA GLY A 162 5.44 21.68 4.77
C GLY A 162 5.74 20.19 4.88
N GLY A 163 5.63 19.63 6.09
CA GLY A 163 5.89 18.19 6.35
C GLY A 163 4.83 17.22 5.80
N GLN A 164 3.79 17.73 5.15
CA GLN A 164 2.57 16.97 4.85
C GLN A 164 2.76 15.98 3.69
N PRO A 165 3.51 16.31 2.62
CA PRO A 165 3.91 15.33 1.60
C PRO A 165 4.73 14.16 2.17
N TYR A 166 5.41 14.37 3.31
CA TYR A 166 6.27 13.39 3.96
C TYR A 166 5.54 12.54 5.01
N LEU A 167 4.24 12.77 5.24
CA LEU A 167 3.49 12.02 6.23
C LEU A 167 3.48 10.52 5.88
N GLY A 168 3.91 9.68 6.84
CA GLY A 168 4.00 8.23 6.65
C GLY A 168 5.29 7.74 6.01
N LEU A 169 6.25 8.64 5.74
CA LEU A 169 7.59 8.31 5.23
C LEU A 169 8.64 8.39 6.35
N SER A 170 9.66 7.54 6.29
CA SER A 170 10.70 7.46 7.32
C SER A 170 12.07 7.15 6.74
N SER A 171 12.85 8.20 6.48
CA SER A 171 14.23 8.08 6.02
C SER A 171 15.11 7.32 7.02
N ARG A 172 14.83 7.47 8.33
CA ARG A 172 15.47 6.68 9.39
C ARG A 172 15.25 5.19 9.17
N ASP A 173 13.99 4.76 8.98
CA ASP A 173 13.70 3.34 8.84
C ASP A 173 14.24 2.78 7.52
N LEU A 174 14.22 3.59 6.45
CA LEU A 174 14.92 3.25 5.20
C LEU A 174 16.42 2.98 5.43
N VAL A 175 17.11 3.88 6.13
CA VAL A 175 18.54 3.75 6.42
C VAL A 175 18.82 2.57 7.35
N LEU A 176 18.02 2.37 8.40
CA LEU A 176 18.21 1.24 9.31
C LEU A 176 17.95 -0.10 8.61
N HIS A 177 16.97 -0.15 7.72
CA HIS A 177 16.61 -1.36 6.99
C HIS A 177 17.66 -1.72 5.93
N PHE A 178 18.06 -0.76 5.10
CA PHE A 178 18.99 -1.03 3.99
C PHE A 178 20.47 -0.79 4.36
N LYS A 179 20.76 -0.13 5.48
CA LYS A 179 22.12 0.21 5.93
C LYS A 179 22.90 0.88 4.79
N HIS A 180 24.10 0.41 4.48
CA HIS A 180 24.91 0.91 3.37
C HIS A 180 24.22 0.77 1.99
N LYS A 181 23.26 -0.15 1.82
CA LYS A 181 22.52 -0.32 0.56
C LYS A 181 21.54 0.83 0.31
N ALA A 182 21.17 1.62 1.32
CA ALA A 182 20.36 2.84 1.11
C ALA A 182 21.07 3.82 0.16
N VAL A 183 22.40 3.95 0.31
CA VAL A 183 23.23 4.78 -0.59
C VAL A 183 23.30 4.19 -1.99
N LEU A 184 23.34 2.86 -2.13
CA LEU A 184 23.29 2.20 -3.44
C LEU A 184 21.96 2.46 -4.13
N LEU A 185 20.83 2.31 -3.43
CA LEU A 185 19.50 2.60 -3.96
C LEU A 185 19.37 4.07 -4.39
N PHE A 186 19.85 4.99 -3.56
CA PHE A 186 19.83 6.42 -3.89
C PHE A 186 20.75 6.74 -5.08
N LYS A 187 21.91 6.10 -5.17
CA LYS A 187 22.79 6.18 -6.34
C LYS A 187 22.12 5.66 -7.60
N LEU A 188 21.38 4.56 -7.54
CA LEU A 188 20.63 4.03 -8.69
C LEU A 188 19.56 5.02 -9.16
N LEU A 189 18.86 5.68 -8.22
CA LEU A 189 17.91 6.75 -8.53
C LEU A 189 18.60 7.92 -9.23
N LEU A 190 19.73 8.42 -8.71
CA LEU A 190 20.49 9.52 -9.32
C LEU A 190 21.05 9.19 -10.71
N LEU A 191 21.32 7.91 -10.98
CA LEU A 191 21.82 7.42 -12.26
C LEU A 191 20.70 7.01 -13.22
N GLU A 192 19.44 7.26 -12.86
CA GLU A 192 18.25 6.91 -13.65
C GLU A 192 18.25 5.44 -14.11
N ARG A 193 18.71 4.54 -13.23
CA ARG A 193 18.79 3.11 -13.55
C ARG A 193 17.41 2.47 -13.49
N LYS A 194 17.22 1.44 -14.31
CA LYS A 194 16.01 0.60 -14.28
C LYS A 194 16.09 -0.32 -13.07
N VAL A 195 15.25 -0.06 -12.07
CA VAL A 195 15.21 -0.84 -10.82
C VAL A 195 13.83 -1.43 -10.65
N LEU A 196 13.77 -2.75 -10.45
CA LEU A 196 12.54 -3.46 -10.09
C LEU A 196 12.51 -3.65 -8.57
N PHE A 197 11.46 -3.16 -7.93
CA PHE A 197 11.21 -3.41 -6.52
C PHE A 197 10.07 -4.41 -6.37
N TYR A 198 10.23 -5.39 -5.48
CA TYR A 198 9.19 -6.36 -5.15
C TYR A 198 9.09 -6.48 -3.64
N LYS A 199 7.89 -6.34 -3.08
CA LYS A 199 7.61 -6.57 -1.66
C LYS A 199 6.12 -6.80 -1.48
N THR A 200 5.78 -7.63 -0.51
CA THR A 200 4.42 -7.86 -0.05
C THR A 200 4.42 -7.78 1.48
N PRO A 201 3.50 -7.04 2.15
CA PRO A 201 2.41 -6.20 1.61
C PRO A 201 2.89 -5.00 0.79
N VAL A 202 2.01 -4.47 -0.05
CA VAL A 202 2.32 -3.44 -1.08
C VAL A 202 2.45 -2.05 -0.45
N LYS A 203 1.75 -1.73 0.64
CA LYS A 203 1.90 -0.40 1.29
C LYS A 203 3.35 -0.10 1.64
N ASP A 204 4.03 -1.05 2.26
CA ASP A 204 5.43 -0.86 2.65
C ASP A 204 6.35 -0.66 1.44
N LEU A 205 6.04 -1.31 0.31
CA LEU A 205 6.76 -1.13 -0.94
C LEU A 205 6.63 0.31 -1.41
N CYS A 206 5.39 0.79 -1.52
CA CYS A 206 5.09 2.15 -1.92
C CYS A 206 5.73 3.17 -0.98
N SER A 207 5.63 2.99 0.34
CA SER A 207 6.26 3.88 1.33
C SER A 207 7.79 3.86 1.22
N THR A 208 8.40 2.71 0.96
CA THR A 208 9.86 2.60 0.76
C THR A 208 10.30 3.37 -0.48
N ILE A 209 9.60 3.18 -1.61
CA ILE A 209 9.90 3.88 -2.87
C ILE A 209 9.72 5.39 -2.69
N LEU A 210 8.61 5.85 -2.09
CA LEU A 210 8.37 7.26 -1.83
C LEU A 210 9.40 7.86 -0.87
N THR A 211 9.82 7.12 0.17
CA THR A 211 10.88 7.56 1.09
C THR A 211 12.23 7.66 0.38
N LEU A 212 12.54 6.74 -0.54
CA LEU A 212 13.75 6.82 -1.35
C LEU A 212 13.73 8.05 -2.27
N CYS A 213 12.60 8.31 -2.93
CA CYS A 213 12.39 9.51 -3.74
C CYS A 213 12.52 10.78 -2.89
N SER A 214 11.99 10.77 -1.66
CA SER A 214 12.03 11.92 -0.76
C SER A 214 13.43 12.31 -0.27
N LEU A 215 14.43 11.45 -0.47
CA LEU A 215 15.83 11.82 -0.22
C LEU A 215 16.36 12.85 -1.23
N PHE A 216 15.73 12.93 -2.41
CA PHE A 216 16.02 13.96 -3.38
C PHE A 216 15.19 15.22 -3.05
N PRO A 217 15.82 16.37 -2.75
CA PRO A 217 15.09 17.57 -2.32
C PRO A 217 14.04 18.03 -3.32
N GLY A 218 12.83 18.31 -2.86
CA GLY A 218 11.72 18.78 -3.71
C GLY A 218 11.07 17.68 -4.56
N MET A 219 11.49 16.42 -4.44
CA MET A 219 10.98 15.34 -5.29
C MET A 219 9.49 15.09 -5.07
N LEU A 220 9.02 15.09 -3.81
CA LEU A 220 7.61 14.84 -3.51
C LEU A 220 6.74 16.07 -3.76
N GLU A 221 7.31 17.26 -3.59
CA GLU A 221 6.58 18.51 -3.74
C GLU A 221 6.30 18.86 -5.19
N GLN A 222 7.27 18.61 -6.08
CA GLN A 222 7.23 19.02 -7.49
C GLN A 222 7.85 17.99 -8.44
N GLY A 223 8.80 17.18 -8.00
CA GLY A 223 9.53 16.25 -8.87
C GLY A 223 8.69 15.14 -9.49
N LEU A 224 7.55 14.78 -8.89
CA LEU A 224 6.64 13.75 -9.41
C LEU A 224 5.59 14.28 -10.40
N GLU A 225 5.61 15.56 -10.76
CA GLU A 225 4.60 16.18 -11.63
C GLU A 225 4.51 15.53 -13.02
N GLU A 226 5.61 14.99 -13.55
CA GLU A 226 5.65 14.35 -14.87
C GLU A 226 5.96 12.84 -14.83
N CYS A 227 5.89 12.19 -13.67
CA CYS A 227 6.28 10.77 -13.54
C CYS A 227 5.37 9.78 -14.29
N ALA A 228 4.10 10.13 -14.54
CA ALA A 228 3.19 9.34 -15.37
C ALA A 228 3.07 9.87 -16.80
N CYS A 229 3.99 10.75 -17.22
CA CYS A 229 3.97 11.34 -18.56
C CYS A 229 4.06 10.27 -19.63
N THR A 230 3.09 10.25 -20.53
CA THR A 230 3.07 9.33 -21.67
C THR A 230 3.59 10.00 -22.95
N ALA A 231 3.83 11.30 -22.92
CA ALA A 231 4.34 12.06 -24.06
C ALA A 231 5.81 11.70 -24.32
N GLY A 232 6.08 11.11 -25.50
CA GLY A 232 7.45 10.76 -25.92
C GLY A 232 7.92 9.38 -25.46
N LEU A 233 7.07 8.56 -24.83
CA LEU A 233 7.36 7.15 -24.65
C LEU A 233 7.52 6.49 -26.03
N ARG A 234 8.76 6.15 -26.39
CA ARG A 234 9.02 5.13 -27.42
C ARG A 234 8.20 3.91 -27.02
N GLN A 235 7.37 3.38 -27.93
CA GLN A 235 6.60 2.16 -27.70
C GLN A 235 7.50 1.14 -26.99
N LEU A 236 7.09 0.74 -25.78
CA LEU A 236 7.74 -0.34 -25.06
C LEU A 236 7.58 -1.58 -25.97
N SER A 237 8.67 -1.97 -26.61
CA SER A 237 8.72 -3.23 -27.35
C SER A 237 8.43 -4.35 -26.36
N SER A 238 7.48 -5.23 -26.70
CA SER A 238 7.18 -6.43 -25.91
C SER A 238 8.33 -7.45 -25.92
N GLU A 239 9.41 -7.19 -26.66
CA GLU A 239 10.60 -8.03 -26.69
C GLU A 239 11.43 -7.79 -25.42
N LEU A 240 11.25 -8.63 -24.41
CA LEU A 240 12.27 -8.88 -23.39
C LEU A 240 13.51 -9.41 -24.11
N ARG A 241 14.53 -8.58 -24.28
CA ARG A 241 15.87 -9.04 -24.68
C ARG A 241 16.63 -9.34 -23.41
N PRO A 242 16.89 -10.63 -23.08
CA PRO A 242 17.74 -10.97 -21.96
C PRO A 242 19.18 -10.72 -22.43
N GLU A 243 19.68 -9.51 -22.21
CA GLU A 243 21.13 -9.30 -22.18
C GLU A 243 21.60 -9.86 -20.83
N GLU A 244 22.48 -10.86 -20.88
CA GLU A 244 23.11 -11.41 -19.69
C GLU A 244 23.90 -10.30 -18.98
N HIS A 245 23.65 -10.14 -17.68
CA HIS A 245 24.32 -9.22 -16.74
C HIS A 245 23.90 -7.74 -16.79
N ASP A 246 22.94 -7.32 -15.94
CA ASP A 246 22.95 -5.95 -15.34
C ASP A 246 21.85 -5.65 -14.28
N PHE A 247 21.33 -6.63 -13.55
CA PHE A 247 20.39 -6.33 -12.44
C PHE A 247 21.06 -6.50 -11.07
N LEU A 248 21.06 -5.42 -10.28
CA LEU A 248 21.40 -5.48 -8.87
C LEU A 248 20.17 -5.97 -8.10
N GLU A 249 20.19 -7.22 -7.67
CA GLU A 249 19.12 -7.78 -6.84
C GLU A 249 19.33 -7.37 -5.37
N VAL A 250 18.41 -6.55 -4.85
CA VAL A 250 18.40 -6.15 -3.44
C VAL A 250 17.31 -6.94 -2.73
N HIS A 251 17.69 -8.06 -2.12
CA HIS A 251 16.76 -8.87 -1.33
C HIS A 251 16.33 -8.17 -0.02
N LEU A 252 15.02 -8.16 0.21
CA LEU A 252 14.38 -7.84 1.49
C LEU A 252 14.41 -9.07 2.40
N SER A 253 15.57 -9.38 3.00
CA SER A 253 15.64 -10.45 4.00
C SER A 253 15.35 -9.89 5.38
N HIS A 254 14.14 -10.15 5.92
CA HIS A 254 13.99 -10.22 7.37
C HIS A 254 14.65 -11.52 7.83
N SER A 255 15.95 -11.49 8.13
CA SER A 255 16.56 -12.55 8.93
C SER A 255 16.12 -12.31 10.38
N PRO A 256 15.40 -13.25 11.03
CA PRO A 256 15.00 -13.14 12.44
C PRO A 256 16.19 -12.85 13.37
N SER A 257 17.38 -13.28 12.96
CA SER A 257 18.66 -13.11 13.63
C SER A 257 19.10 -11.64 13.71
N GLU A 258 18.83 -10.84 12.68
CA GLU A 258 19.24 -9.43 12.64
C GLU A 258 18.30 -8.54 13.47
N LEU A 259 17.01 -8.89 13.55
CA LEU A 259 16.04 -8.24 14.44
C LEU A 259 16.40 -8.48 15.91
N LYS A 260 16.79 -9.71 16.27
CA LYS A 260 17.22 -10.04 17.63
C LYS A 260 18.49 -9.29 18.03
N GLN A 261 19.50 -9.25 17.14
CA GLN A 261 20.71 -8.43 17.39
C GLN A 261 20.41 -6.93 17.51
N SER A 262 19.49 -6.39 16.71
CA SER A 262 19.13 -4.96 16.79
C SER A 262 18.35 -4.65 18.07
N LEU A 263 17.47 -5.55 18.52
CA LEU A 263 16.72 -5.45 19.77
C LEU A 263 17.63 -5.58 21.00
N ASP A 264 18.59 -6.51 20.98
CA ASP A 264 19.57 -6.70 22.05
C ASP A 264 20.51 -5.48 22.16
N THR A 265 20.85 -4.86 21.03
CA THR A 265 21.67 -3.64 21.01
C THR A 265 20.90 -2.45 21.61
N LEU A 266 19.63 -2.26 21.22
CA LEU A 266 18.77 -1.20 21.76
C LEU A 266 18.43 -1.39 23.25
N ALA A 267 18.32 -2.64 23.73
CA ALA A 267 18.13 -2.94 25.15
C ALA A 267 19.39 -2.62 25.99
N SER A 268 20.58 -2.78 25.40
CA SER A 268 21.85 -2.45 26.05
C SER A 268 22.08 -0.93 26.17
N GLU A 269 21.62 -0.14 25.19
CA GLU A 269 21.71 1.32 25.20
C GLU A 269 20.73 1.95 26.21
N LYS A 270 19.50 1.43 26.30
CA LYS A 270 18.50 1.88 27.30
C LYS A 270 18.90 1.63 28.75
N ASN A 271 19.78 0.66 29.01
CA ASN A 271 20.32 0.41 30.33
C ASN A 271 21.49 1.33 30.68
N ARG A 272 22.22 1.87 29.69
CA ARG A 272 23.29 2.87 29.93
C ARG A 272 22.75 4.28 30.15
N GLU A 273 21.64 4.65 29.52
CA GLU A 273 21.03 5.98 29.68
C GLU A 273 20.30 6.18 31.02
N LYS A 274 19.96 5.09 31.73
CA LYS A 274 19.31 5.18 33.06
C LYS A 274 20.28 5.46 34.22
N GLU A 275 21.59 5.42 34.01
CA GLU A 275 22.59 5.68 35.06
C GLU A 275 23.16 7.11 35.06
N TYR A 276 22.78 7.97 34.11
CA TYR A 276 23.34 9.33 34.03
C TYR A 276 22.30 10.37 33.58
N SER A 277 21.37 10.74 34.45
CA SER A 277 20.74 12.08 34.45
C SER A 277 19.81 12.27 35.65
N SER A 278 20.39 12.60 36.80
CA SER A 278 19.71 13.40 37.82
C SER A 278 20.21 14.83 37.70
N GLU A 279 19.32 15.76 37.33
CA GLU A 279 19.11 17.08 37.97
C GLU A 279 18.60 18.18 37.00
N ASN A 280 17.44 18.70 37.41
CA ASN A 280 16.85 20.05 37.31
C ASN A 280 16.14 20.57 36.04
N PRO A 281 14.94 21.20 36.19
CA PRO A 281 14.10 21.66 35.09
C PRO A 281 14.28 23.17 34.81
N VAL A 282 14.13 23.55 33.54
CA VAL A 282 13.87 24.94 33.15
C VAL A 282 12.53 24.99 32.40
N ARG A 283 11.69 25.94 32.83
CA ARG A 283 10.39 26.31 32.24
C ARG A 283 10.58 27.18 31.00
N GLU A 284 9.70 27.03 30.01
CA GLU A 284 9.11 28.08 29.15
C GLU A 284 8.07 27.38 28.23
N GLU A 285 6.79 27.57 28.50
CA GLU A 285 5.84 28.52 27.89
C GLU A 285 5.09 27.94 26.67
N GLU A 286 3.77 27.85 26.85
CA GLU A 286 2.79 27.30 25.92
C GLU A 286 2.43 28.32 24.82
N ALA A 287 2.34 27.84 23.58
CA ALA A 287 1.56 28.48 22.51
C ALA A 287 0.68 27.41 21.83
N HIS A 288 -0.60 27.75 21.67
CA HIS A 288 -1.71 26.87 21.34
C HIS A 288 -1.66 26.18 19.95
N SER A 289 -1.94 24.86 19.98
CA SER A 289 -2.57 23.93 19.02
C SER A 289 -2.27 23.98 17.50
N PRO A 290 -1.88 22.82 16.94
CA PRO A 290 -2.79 22.03 16.10
C PRO A 290 -2.98 20.63 16.72
N GLU A 291 -3.95 20.50 17.63
CA GLU A 291 -4.12 19.28 18.42
C GLU A 291 -4.60 18.10 17.58
N ASP A 292 -5.47 18.32 16.60
CA ASP A 292 -6.08 17.23 15.80
C ASP A 292 -5.10 16.46 14.90
N LEU A 293 -4.14 17.13 14.27
CA LEU A 293 -3.14 16.47 13.42
C LEU A 293 -2.06 15.78 14.25
N SER A 294 -1.73 16.33 15.42
CA SER A 294 -0.84 15.68 16.37
C SER A 294 -1.48 14.39 16.90
N LEU A 295 -2.78 14.43 17.20
CA LEU A 295 -3.56 13.28 17.64
C LEU A 295 -3.68 12.25 16.53
N LEU A 296 -3.89 12.66 15.26
CA LEU A 296 -3.88 11.75 14.12
C LEU A 296 -2.52 11.07 13.94
N SER A 297 -1.41 11.83 14.00
CA SER A 297 -0.05 11.29 13.90
C SER A 297 0.33 10.35 15.05
N LYS A 298 -0.20 10.60 16.25
CA LYS A 298 -0.03 9.75 17.44
C LYS A 298 -0.90 8.50 17.34
N THR A 299 -2.11 8.63 16.80
CA THR A 299 -3.06 7.52 16.61
C THR A 299 -2.55 6.55 15.54
N ILE A 300 -2.05 7.06 14.41
CA ILE A 300 -1.43 6.27 13.34
C ILE A 300 -0.19 5.52 13.86
N ARG A 301 0.70 6.20 14.60
CA ARG A 301 1.88 5.56 15.22
C ARG A 301 1.49 4.48 16.23
N ASN A 302 0.45 4.71 17.03
CA ASN A 302 -0.04 3.74 18.00
C ASN A 302 -0.75 2.54 17.33
N SER A 303 -1.47 2.75 16.23
CA SER A 303 -2.10 1.65 15.48
C SER A 303 -1.07 0.77 14.77
N GLU A 304 -0.03 1.36 14.17
CA GLU A 304 1.06 0.61 13.51
C GLU A 304 1.91 -0.19 14.51
N SER A 305 2.13 0.37 15.71
CA SER A 305 2.84 -0.33 16.79
C SER A 305 2.05 -1.53 17.32
N LYS A 306 0.71 -1.40 17.45
CA LYS A 306 -0.17 -2.49 17.88
C LYS A 306 -0.34 -3.57 16.81
N SER A 307 -0.38 -3.21 15.53
CA SER A 307 -0.46 -4.19 14.43
C SER A 307 0.84 -4.99 14.30
N MET A 308 1.99 -4.33 14.47
CA MET A 308 3.30 -4.99 14.50
C MET A 308 3.43 -5.97 15.68
N ALA A 309 2.95 -5.58 16.87
CA ALA A 309 2.96 -6.45 18.05
C ALA A 309 2.06 -7.70 17.86
N LYS A 310 0.83 -7.53 17.37
CA LYS A 310 -0.07 -8.67 17.05
C LYS A 310 0.53 -9.62 16.02
N ARG A 311 1.22 -9.09 15.00
CA ARG A 311 1.87 -9.90 13.96
C ARG A 311 3.05 -10.69 14.52
N ALA A 312 3.83 -10.11 15.44
CA ALA A 312 4.89 -10.81 16.15
C ALA A 312 4.36 -11.95 17.02
N GLU A 313 3.29 -11.72 17.80
CA GLU A 313 2.65 -12.76 18.64
C GLU A 313 2.07 -13.92 17.80
N SER A 314 1.51 -13.62 16.62
CA SER A 314 1.00 -14.66 15.71
C SER A 314 2.08 -15.54 15.08
N LEU A 315 3.29 -14.99 14.90
CA LEU A 315 4.44 -15.72 14.38
C LEU A 315 5.12 -16.57 15.46
N GLU A 316 5.13 -16.11 16.71
CA GLU A 316 5.63 -16.88 17.85
C GLU A 316 4.73 -18.09 18.16
N ASN A 317 3.42 -17.93 18.11
CA ASN A 317 2.48 -19.03 18.34
C ASN A 317 2.50 -20.09 17.23
N ALA A 318 2.86 -19.73 15.99
CA ALA A 318 2.98 -20.67 14.88
C ALA A 318 4.27 -21.50 14.91
N ALA A 319 5.30 -21.05 15.63
CA ALA A 319 6.59 -21.74 15.72
C ALA A 319 6.61 -22.85 16.79
N ASP A 320 5.68 -22.82 17.76
CA ASP A 320 5.68 -23.74 18.91
C ASP A 320 4.91 -25.06 18.67
N ASP A 321 4.21 -25.19 17.54
CA ASP A 321 3.32 -26.33 17.26
C ASP A 321 3.91 -27.43 16.34
N THR A 322 5.24 -27.46 16.14
CA THR A 322 5.90 -28.51 15.35
C THR A 322 6.70 -29.47 16.25
N LYS A 323 6.07 -30.54 16.73
CA LYS A 323 6.78 -31.70 17.34
C LYS A 323 7.37 -32.62 16.25
N PRO A 324 8.60 -33.13 16.40
CA PRO A 324 9.20 -34.04 15.43
C PRO A 324 8.73 -35.48 15.62
N ALA A 325 8.21 -36.11 14.56
CA ALA A 325 7.85 -37.52 14.54
C ALA A 325 9.10 -38.42 14.40
N ALA A 326 9.28 -39.35 15.33
CA ALA A 326 10.36 -40.33 15.33
C ALA A 326 10.12 -41.46 14.31
N VAL A 327 11.11 -41.72 13.47
CA VAL A 327 11.16 -42.83 12.52
C VAL A 327 11.41 -44.15 13.26
N THR A 328 10.47 -45.09 13.18
CA THR A 328 10.68 -46.48 13.60
C THR A 328 10.74 -47.38 12.35
N ARG A 329 11.88 -48.07 12.20
CA ARG A 329 12.08 -49.15 11.22
C ARG A 329 11.28 -50.39 11.64
N LYS A 330 10.56 -51.00 10.71
CA LYS A 330 10.15 -52.41 10.80
C LYS A 330 10.09 -53.05 9.42
N ASP A 331 10.78 -54.17 9.29
CA ASP A 331 10.88 -55.04 8.13
C ASP A 331 9.52 -55.56 7.65
N SER A 332 9.38 -55.79 6.34
CA SER A 332 8.36 -56.70 5.82
C SER A 332 8.86 -57.46 4.59
N GLU A 333 8.62 -58.77 4.67
CA GLU A 333 9.05 -59.86 3.81
C GLU A 333 8.38 -59.87 2.42
N GLU A 334 9.12 -60.38 1.43
CA GLU A 334 8.63 -60.77 0.12
C GLU A 334 7.60 -61.91 0.19
N LYS A 335 6.51 -61.81 -0.59
CA LYS A 335 5.81 -62.99 -1.10
C LYS A 335 5.34 -62.77 -2.55
N LYS A 336 5.90 -63.61 -3.43
CA LYS A 336 5.51 -63.84 -4.83
C LYS A 336 4.07 -64.33 -4.92
N GLU A 337 3.34 -63.86 -5.93
CA GLU A 337 2.42 -64.74 -6.66
C GLU A 337 2.29 -64.36 -8.14
N LYS A 338 2.26 -65.39 -8.98
CA LYS A 338 2.24 -65.39 -10.43
C LYS A 338 0.85 -65.08 -10.97
N THR A 339 0.79 -64.49 -12.17
CA THR A 339 -0.22 -64.93 -13.16
C THR A 339 0.36 -64.79 -14.57
N GLU A 340 0.31 -65.91 -15.30
CA GLU A 340 0.67 -66.08 -16.71
C GLU A 340 -0.38 -65.43 -17.62
N ALA A 341 0.09 -64.94 -18.76
CA ALA A 341 -0.69 -64.84 -19.99
C ALA A 341 -0.06 -65.79 -21.02
N PRO A 342 -0.78 -66.13 -22.08
CA PRO A 342 -0.61 -65.31 -23.29
C PRO A 342 -1.88 -64.58 -23.74
#